data_AF-A0A9Q0UZA4-F1
#
_entry.id   AF-A0A9Q0UZA4-F1
#
_cell.length_a   1.000
_cell.length_b   1.000
_cell.length_c   1.000
_cell.angle_alpha   90.00
_cell.angle_beta   90.00
_cell.angle_gamma   90.00
#
_symmetry.space_group_name_H-M   'P 1'
#
loop_
_entity.id
_entity.type
_entity.pdbx_description
1 polymer ?
#
loop_
_entity_poly.entity_id
_entity_poly.type
_entity_poly.pdbx_seq_one_letter_code
_entity_poly.pdbx_strand_id
1 'polypeptide(L)'
;MTLELLKNMDLNDPQNEKSRGQLMVELTYKPFKEDDVNTSINEQVEQMAPEGTPAGGGLLVVIVHEAQDVEGKFHTNPYARLLFRGEEKKTKHVKKNRDPRWEEEFQYTLDKPPSNEKLHVEVSSTSSRIGLLHPR
;
A
#
# COMPACT_ATOMS: atom_id res chain seq x y z
N MET A 1 9.25 8.06 -1.65
CA MET A 1 9.82 7.66 -2.96
C MET A 1 8.73 7.70 -4.03
N THR A 2 9.10 7.90 -5.29
CA THR A 2 8.17 7.89 -6.42
C THR A 2 8.46 6.69 -7.32
N LEU A 3 7.41 5.99 -7.74
CA LEU A 3 7.48 4.76 -8.54
C LEU A 3 6.70 4.96 -9.84
N GLU A 4 7.28 4.58 -10.98
CA GLU A 4 6.58 4.51 -12.26
C GLU A 4 5.62 3.31 -12.28
N LEU A 5 4.38 3.55 -12.71
CA LEU A 5 3.38 2.48 -12.81
C LEU A 5 3.63 1.63 -14.06
N LEU A 6 3.85 0.33 -13.84
CA LEU A 6 3.98 -0.67 -14.89
C LEU A 6 2.65 -1.37 -15.15
N LYS A 7 2.48 -1.92 -16.36
CA LYS A 7 1.31 -2.74 -16.68
C LYS A 7 1.33 -4.07 -15.92
N ASN A 8 2.52 -4.64 -15.76
CA ASN A 8 2.78 -5.87 -15.05
C ASN A 8 4.25 -5.90 -14.59
N MET A 9 4.62 -6.97 -13.89
CA MET A 9 5.95 -7.14 -13.29
C MET A 9 6.99 -7.77 -14.24
N ASP A 10 6.64 -8.05 -15.50
CA ASP A 10 7.61 -8.51 -16.51
C ASP A 10 8.36 -7.31 -17.07
N LEU A 11 9.64 -7.19 -16.70
CA LEU A 11 10.49 -6.07 -17.10
C LEU A 11 10.73 -5.99 -18.61
N ASN A 12 10.52 -7.09 -19.35
CA ASN A 12 10.72 -7.13 -20.80
C ASN A 12 9.41 -6.98 -21.58
N ASP A 13 8.27 -6.79 -20.92
CA ASP A 13 6.99 -6.60 -21.62
C ASP A 13 6.97 -5.23 -22.32
N PRO A 14 6.82 -5.16 -23.65
CA PRO A 14 6.72 -3.89 -24.38
C PRO A 14 5.58 -2.98 -23.89
N GLN A 15 4.56 -3.53 -23.21
CA GLN A 15 3.48 -2.74 -22.62
C GLN A 15 3.93 -1.83 -21.46
N ASN A 16 5.12 -2.06 -20.91
CA ASN A 16 5.75 -1.26 -19.86
C ASN A 16 6.51 -0.04 -20.41
N GLU A 17 6.71 0.06 -21.73
CA GLU A 17 7.31 1.27 -22.35
C GLU A 17 6.36 2.48 -22.31
N LYS A 18 5.05 2.22 -22.20
CA LYS A 18 4.04 3.26 -22.09
C LYS A 18 3.99 3.79 -20.65
N SER A 19 4.12 5.11 -20.46
CA SER A 19 3.86 5.73 -19.15
C SER A 19 2.39 5.55 -18.72
N ARG A 20 2.18 5.13 -17.48
CA ARG A 20 0.84 4.89 -16.87
C ARG A 20 0.61 5.73 -15.63
N GLY A 21 1.42 6.76 -15.44
CA GLY A 21 1.44 7.59 -14.25
C GLY A 21 2.46 7.10 -13.22
N GLN A 22 2.51 7.84 -12.13
CA GLN A 22 3.48 7.65 -11.05
C GLN A 22 2.74 7.52 -9.72
N LEU A 23 3.32 6.78 -8.79
CA LEU A 23 2.81 6.60 -7.43
C LEU A 23 3.87 7.07 -6.42
N MET A 24 3.46 7.94 -5.50
CA MET A 24 4.29 8.39 -4.38
C MET A 24 3.95 7.60 -3.12
N VAL A 25 4.94 6.89 -2.59
CA VAL A 25 4.82 6.09 -1.36
C VAL A 25 6.01 6.33 -0.42
N GLU A 26 5.78 6.25 0.87
CA GLU A 26 6.82 6.21 1.90
C GLU A 26 6.81 4.85 2.59
N LEU A 27 7.99 4.30 2.87
CA LEU A 27 8.15 3.05 3.61
C LEU A 27 9.16 3.28 4.74
N THR A 28 8.75 2.99 5.97
CA THR A 28 9.57 3.19 7.16
C THR A 28 9.49 1.94 8.04
N TYR A 29 10.62 1.30 8.30
CA TYR A 29 10.73 0.18 9.25
C TYR A 29 11.22 0.68 10.60
N LYS A 30 10.44 0.41 11.65
CA LYS A 30 10.74 0.73 13.05
C LYS A 30 10.99 -0.58 13.81
N PRO A 31 12.25 -0.97 14.10
CA PRO A 31 12.52 -2.15 14.90
C PRO A 31 11.95 -1.95 16.32
N PHE A 32 11.38 -3.01 16.89
CA PHE A 32 11.03 -2.99 18.31
C PHE A 32 12.33 -3.11 19.11
N LYS A 33 12.63 -2.13 19.96
CA LYS A 33 13.76 -2.23 20.88
C LYS A 33 13.35 -3.10 22.07
N GLU A 34 14.26 -3.96 22.53
CA GLU A 34 14.01 -4.82 23.71
C GLU A 34 13.72 -3.99 24.98
N ASP A 35 14.20 -2.75 25.05
CA ASP A 35 14.00 -1.84 26.19
C ASP A 35 12.58 -1.23 26.28
N ASP A 36 11.80 -1.21 25.20
CA ASP A 36 10.44 -0.64 25.19
C ASP A 36 9.38 -1.59 25.80
N VAL A 37 9.77 -2.83 26.12
CA VAL A 37 8.88 -3.85 26.71
C VAL A 37 8.64 -3.60 28.22
N ASN A 38 9.46 -2.79 28.89
CA ASN A 38 9.40 -2.61 30.35
C ASN A 38 8.80 -1.26 30.83
N THR A 39 8.39 -0.34 29.95
CA THR A 39 7.92 1.00 30.38
C THR A 39 6.42 1.25 30.17
N SER A 40 5.69 0.35 29.51
CA SER A 40 4.34 0.66 28.97
C SER A 40 3.16 0.15 29.78
N ILE A 41 3.28 -0.04 31.10
CA ILE A 41 2.10 -0.30 31.97
C ILE A 41 1.38 0.99 32.38
N ASN A 42 2.03 2.16 32.26
CA ASN A 42 1.42 3.42 32.62
C ASN A 42 1.43 4.42 31.46
N GLU A 43 0.20 4.74 31.03
CA GLU A 43 -0.21 5.94 30.31
C GLU A 43 -0.18 5.91 28.78
N GLN A 44 -1.41 5.89 28.25
CA GLN A 44 -1.85 6.23 26.89
C GLN A 44 -1.98 5.07 25.90
N VAL A 45 -3.21 4.54 25.89
CA VAL A 45 -3.78 3.56 24.97
C VAL A 45 -3.80 4.14 23.54
N GLU A 46 -2.95 3.60 22.65
CA GLU A 46 -3.22 3.22 21.24
C GLU A 46 -1.91 3.06 20.47
N GLN A 47 -1.11 2.07 20.85
CA GLN A 47 -0.11 1.39 20.00
C GLN A 47 0.45 0.17 20.76
N MET A 48 -0.42 -0.65 21.34
CA MET A 48 0.04 -1.94 21.87
C MET A 48 0.36 -2.83 20.66
N ALA A 49 1.65 -3.13 20.49
CA ALA A 49 2.06 -4.25 19.66
C ALA A 49 1.21 -5.48 20.08
N PRO A 50 0.66 -6.25 19.13
CA PRO A 50 -0.17 -7.40 19.46
C PRO A 50 0.56 -8.32 20.44
N GLU A 51 -0.17 -8.79 21.46
CA GLU A 51 0.30 -9.76 22.43
C GLU A 51 0.84 -11.01 21.68
N GLY A 52 2.15 -11.25 21.75
CA GLY A 52 2.82 -12.31 20.98
C GLY A 52 3.92 -11.86 20.03
N THR A 53 4.28 -10.57 20.03
CA THR A 53 5.38 -10.03 19.19
C THR A 53 6.73 -10.68 19.55
N PRO A 54 7.39 -11.41 18.64
CA PRO A 54 8.68 -12.06 18.90
C PRO A 54 9.82 -11.06 19.13
N ALA A 55 10.77 -11.42 20.00
CA ALA A 55 12.00 -10.66 20.20
C ALA A 55 12.77 -10.55 18.87
N GLY A 56 13.04 -9.32 18.41
CA GLY A 56 13.70 -9.03 17.13
C GLY A 56 12.77 -8.60 15.99
N GLY A 57 11.47 -8.45 16.24
CA GLY A 57 10.51 -7.91 15.28
C GLY A 57 10.54 -6.39 15.09
N GLY A 58 9.63 -5.87 14.27
CA GLY A 58 9.42 -4.43 14.12
C GLY A 58 8.14 -4.09 13.38
N LEU A 59 7.86 -2.80 13.25
CA LEU A 59 6.71 -2.26 12.54
C LEU A 59 7.14 -1.71 11.18
N LEU A 60 6.60 -2.25 10.10
CA LEU A 60 6.69 -1.64 8.77
C LEU A 60 5.50 -0.70 8.57
N VAL A 61 5.79 0.58 8.42
CA VAL A 61 4.82 1.64 8.11
C VAL A 61 4.92 1.96 6.62
N VAL A 62 3.80 1.93 5.93
CA VAL A 62 3.67 2.28 4.51
C VAL A 62 2.66 3.39 4.37
N ILE A 63 3.07 4.53 3.83
CA ILE A 63 2.19 5.66 3.56
C ILE A 63 2.01 5.77 2.05
N VAL A 64 0.76 5.77 1.59
CA VAL A 64 0.42 6.02 0.19
C VAL A 64 -0.08 7.46 0.07
N HIS A 65 0.75 8.33 -0.47
CA HIS A 65 0.45 9.76 -0.58
C HIS A 65 -0.51 10.03 -1.73
N GLU A 66 0.00 9.92 -2.95
CA GLU A 66 -0.72 10.29 -4.15
C GLU A 66 -0.25 9.48 -5.36
N ALA A 67 -1.06 9.48 -6.41
CA ALA A 67 -0.62 9.12 -7.74
C ALA A 67 -0.87 10.28 -8.71
N GLN A 68 -0.11 10.34 -9.78
CA GLN A 68 -0.22 11.37 -10.81
C GLN A 68 -0.35 10.73 -12.18
N ASP A 69 -1.12 11.37 -13.06
CA ASP A 69 -1.32 10.97 -14.46
C ASP A 69 -1.84 9.53 -14.66
N VAL A 70 -2.51 8.95 -13.66
CA VAL A 70 -2.95 7.54 -13.73
C VAL A 70 -3.82 7.30 -14.96
N GLU A 71 -3.61 6.16 -15.61
CA GLU A 71 -4.30 5.84 -16.84
C GLU A 71 -5.79 5.48 -16.61
N GLY A 72 -6.64 5.83 -17.59
CA GLY A 72 -8.05 5.47 -17.56
C GLY A 72 -8.93 6.60 -18.09
N LYS A 73 -9.49 6.42 -19.29
CA LYS A 73 -10.42 7.41 -19.88
C LYS A 73 -11.78 7.45 -19.14
N PHE A 74 -12.23 6.29 -18.67
CA PHE A 74 -13.55 6.10 -18.04
C PHE A 74 -13.48 5.37 -16.68
N HIS A 75 -12.29 4.89 -16.31
CA HIS A 75 -12.00 4.25 -15.03
C HIS A 75 -11.15 5.20 -14.21
N THR A 76 -11.81 6.21 -13.66
CA THR A 76 -11.19 7.34 -12.98
C THR A 76 -11.53 7.35 -11.50
N ASN A 77 -11.88 6.20 -10.92
CA ASN A 77 -12.05 6.05 -9.47
C ASN A 77 -10.88 5.26 -8.87
N PRO A 78 -9.65 5.81 -8.84
CA PRO A 78 -8.48 5.07 -8.43
C PRO A 78 -8.48 4.77 -6.92
N TYR A 79 -7.86 3.64 -6.58
CA TYR A 79 -7.44 3.24 -5.25
C TYR A 79 -6.12 2.46 -5.36
N ALA A 80 -5.31 2.48 -4.32
CA ALA A 80 -4.11 1.67 -4.21
C ALA A 80 -4.41 0.43 -3.38
N ARG A 81 -3.90 -0.72 -3.82
CA ARG A 81 -3.96 -2.01 -3.13
C ARG A 81 -2.55 -2.41 -2.77
N LEU A 82 -2.35 -2.78 -1.51
CA LEU A 82 -1.08 -3.18 -0.93
C LEU A 82 -1.17 -4.65 -0.56
N LEU A 83 -0.25 -5.47 -1.06
CA LEU A 83 -0.14 -6.88 -0.76
C LEU A 83 1.24 -7.16 -0.16
N PHE A 84 1.25 -7.64 1.08
CA PHE A 84 2.48 -7.93 1.81
C PHE A 84 2.31 -9.16 2.70
N ARG A 85 3.17 -10.18 2.55
CA ARG A 85 3.10 -11.47 3.29
C ARG A 85 1.70 -12.14 3.27
N GLY A 86 0.91 -11.92 2.21
CA GLY A 86 -0.46 -12.45 2.09
C GLY A 86 -1.54 -11.58 2.75
N GLU A 87 -1.16 -10.50 3.44
CA GLU A 87 -2.09 -9.49 3.95
C GLU A 87 -2.37 -8.45 2.86
N GLU A 88 -3.66 -8.23 2.58
CA GLU A 88 -4.13 -7.24 1.63
C GLU A 88 -4.75 -6.05 2.35
N LYS A 89 -4.28 -4.84 2.02
CA LYS A 89 -4.89 -3.57 2.42
C LYS A 89 -5.17 -2.72 1.19
N LYS A 90 -6.09 -1.78 1.30
CA LYS A 90 -6.40 -0.86 0.20
C LYS A 90 -6.79 0.51 0.73
N THR A 91 -6.46 1.54 -0.04
CA THR A 91 -6.92 2.89 0.20
C THR A 91 -8.41 3.03 -0.16
N LYS A 92 -9.00 4.15 0.25
CA LYS A 92 -10.30 4.59 -0.22
C LYS A 92 -10.24 4.92 -1.72
N HIS A 93 -11.39 4.84 -2.35
CA HIS A 93 -11.53 5.28 -3.73
C HIS A 93 -11.63 6.80 -3.79
N VAL A 94 -10.83 7.43 -4.64
CA VAL A 94 -11.01 8.84 -5.01
C VAL A 94 -11.84 8.86 -6.28
N LYS A 95 -12.98 9.55 -6.32
CA LYS A 95 -13.88 9.52 -7.48
C LYS A 95 -13.42 10.49 -8.57
N LYS A 96 -13.55 10.05 -9.83
CA LYS A 96 -13.30 10.86 -11.04
C LYS A 96 -12.01 11.68 -11.03
N ASN A 97 -10.91 11.08 -10.59
CA ASN A 97 -9.63 11.76 -10.45
C ASN A 97 -8.50 10.94 -11.11
N ARG A 98 -7.62 11.61 -11.86
CA ARG A 98 -6.39 11.03 -12.41
C ARG A 98 -5.15 11.32 -11.57
N ASP A 99 -5.28 12.23 -10.61
CA ASP A 99 -4.23 12.64 -9.67
C ASP A 99 -4.77 12.45 -8.24
N PRO A 100 -5.08 11.21 -7.83
CA PRO A 100 -5.66 10.95 -6.52
C PRO A 100 -4.66 11.21 -5.39
N ARG A 101 -5.17 11.80 -4.31
CA ARG A 101 -4.48 11.91 -3.02
C ARG A 101 -5.22 11.07 -2.00
N TRP A 102 -4.51 10.13 -1.40
CA TRP A 102 -5.03 9.26 -0.35
C TRP A 102 -4.51 9.70 1.01
N GLU A 103 -3.21 9.94 1.13
CA GLU A 103 -2.55 10.21 2.42
C GLU A 103 -2.91 9.17 3.48
N GLU A 104 -2.93 7.90 3.08
CA GLU A 104 -3.35 6.79 3.94
C GLU A 104 -2.14 5.98 4.41
N GLU A 105 -2.10 5.71 5.72
CA GLU A 105 -1.06 4.93 6.38
C GLU A 105 -1.52 3.48 6.63
N PHE A 106 -0.62 2.54 6.37
CA PHE A 106 -0.80 1.12 6.60
C PHE A 106 0.37 0.59 7.42
N GLN A 107 0.05 -0.17 8.48
CA GLN A 107 1.06 -0.74 9.38
C GLN A 107 1.05 -2.26 9.28
N TYR A 108 2.24 -2.87 9.26
CA TYR A 108 2.45 -4.31 9.24
C TYR A 108 3.42 -4.70 10.36
N THR A 109 2.96 -5.50 11.31
CA THR A 109 3.82 -6.05 12.37
C THR A 109 4.65 -7.20 11.80
N LEU A 110 5.96 -7.14 11.99
CA LEU A 110 6.91 -8.12 11.50
C LEU A 110 7.60 -8.81 12.67
N ASP A 111 7.70 -10.14 12.59
CA ASP A 111 8.40 -10.97 13.58
C ASP A 111 9.93 -10.84 13.47
N LYS A 112 10.41 -10.41 12.31
CA LYS A 112 11.81 -10.23 11.96
C LYS A 112 11.97 -9.03 11.02
N PRO A 113 13.17 -8.45 10.88
CA PRO A 113 13.40 -7.38 9.91
C PRO A 113 13.06 -7.82 8.48
N PRO A 114 12.42 -6.93 7.67
CA PRO A 114 12.10 -7.25 6.29
C PRO A 114 13.41 -7.35 5.49
N SER A 115 13.66 -8.51 4.90
CA SER A 115 14.93 -8.81 4.22
C SER A 115 14.73 -9.31 2.79
N ASN A 116 13.78 -10.21 2.58
CA ASN A 116 13.47 -10.79 1.25
C ASN A 116 11.99 -10.65 0.87
N GLU A 117 11.17 -10.09 1.77
CA GLU A 117 9.75 -9.89 1.55
C GLU A 117 9.51 -8.72 0.57
N LYS A 118 8.58 -8.92 -0.37
CA LYS A 118 8.20 -7.89 -1.35
C LYS A 118 6.85 -7.29 -0.98
N LEU A 119 6.80 -5.97 -0.92
CA LEU A 119 5.54 -5.22 -0.91
C LEU A 119 5.10 -5.00 -2.36
N HIS A 120 3.96 -5.57 -2.74
CA HIS A 120 3.33 -5.29 -4.02
C HIS A 120 2.32 -4.17 -3.84
N VAL A 121 2.41 -3.15 -4.70
CA VAL A 121 1.48 -2.03 -4.72
C VAL A 121 0.85 -1.92 -6.10
N GLU A 122 -0.47 -1.98 -6.17
CA GLU A 122 -1.24 -1.92 -7.41
C GLU A 122 -2.17 -0.72 -7.37
N VAL A 123 -2.13 0.14 -8.38
CA VAL A 123 -3.15 1.18 -8.57
C VAL A 123 -4.22 0.62 -9.50
N SER A 124 -5.44 0.52 -9.00
CA SER A 124 -6.60 0.02 -9.73
C SER A 124 -7.73 1.04 -9.71
N SER A 125 -8.66 0.93 -10.65
CA SER A 125 -9.84 1.78 -10.64
C SER A 125 -11.12 0.96 -10.81
N THR A 126 -12.11 1.23 -9.94
CA THR A 126 -13.44 0.63 -10.06
C THR A 126 -14.32 1.45 -11.00
N SER A 127 -15.00 0.79 -11.94
CA SER A 127 -16.06 1.44 -12.71
C SER A 127 -17.26 1.69 -11.82
N SER A 128 -17.86 2.89 -11.91
CA SER A 128 -19.16 3.15 -11.29
C SER A 128 -20.30 2.35 -11.93
N ARG A 129 -20.03 1.59 -13.02
CA ARG A 129 -21.00 0.74 -13.71
C ARG A 129 -21.14 -0.63 -13.02
N ILE A 130 -21.56 -0.63 -11.77
CA ILE A 130 -22.41 -1.73 -11.28
C ILE A 130 -23.69 -1.66 -12.12
N GLY A 131 -23.82 -2.47 -13.17
CA GLY A 131 -25.08 -2.56 -13.91
C GLY A 131 -25.06 -2.90 -15.40
N LEU A 132 -23.93 -3.15 -16.05
CA LEU A 132 -23.93 -3.67 -17.43
C LEU A 132 -23.27 -5.04 -17.51
N LEU A 133 -23.95 -6.02 -16.90
CA LEU A 133 -23.97 -7.37 -17.47
C LEU A 133 -24.63 -7.22 -18.85
N HIS A 134 -23.86 -7.38 -19.93
CA HIS A 134 -24.43 -7.67 -21.23
C HIS A 134 -24.69 -9.20 -21.27
N PRO A 135 -25.93 -9.68 -21.12
CA PRO A 135 -26.25 -11.03 -21.58
C PRO A 135 -26.11 -11.05 -23.11
N ARG A 136 -25.55 -12.15 -23.61
CA ARG A 136 -25.39 -12.44 -25.05
C ARG A 136 -26.73 -12.59 -25.75
#